data_AF-A0AAW0C411-F1
#
_entry.id   AF-A0AAW0C411-F1
#
_cell.length_a   1.000
_cell.length_b   1.000
_cell.length_c   1.000
_cell.angle_alpha   90.00
_cell.angle_beta   90.00
_cell.angle_gamma   90.00
#
_symmetry.space_group_name_H-M   'P 1'
#
loop_
_entity.id
_entity.type
_entity.pdbx_description
1 polymer ?
#
loop_
_entity_poly.entity_id
_entity_poly.type
_entity_poly.pdbx_seq_one_letter_code
_entity_poly.pdbx_strand_id
1 'polypeptide(L)'
;MRPKGGKYPGLSKTVDRSISDAVSSVPDSTADTTADPLNAANILAFDAAAVLAREQATNSESPISGVTVDDESESDESAAHSVWIKLGEGGKVVHKKSALRTFMDPTLDVDNGKSHDRLLRVRYFSIGGDKWDRSAPKIHAGIDAAAAHHLLKLHGLFAALVAFDSSRVSLAVLQCTGIKIMSTSPPTYLDSAPTSEIALPATQYEITGQILSLVPFLDPTQSVSWAWTTDFVSFESYKAKQTSTTDGAARMRHLTIQFNGRLVLPLSPAKLQQATMREILHLPSTSQDNGDDESEKTWVFPNQQLEWMVKTLSERAQDDEVRLKIPLHGSVREGRYPYEYHLQVTDGSETGQLITHCIPSIQAPHPSDGKRPCRVCEKGVAGPDRQNHMGKHILLALRGIQEENIVSLADKHYPCGFCGQSTSNGTCTIGLAQKQIKSTCPDAYKFKLSAALTCSVSKPSTNAPIACVLCNTVHWKYNMNTHLQERHPNWQKTISDAKADEFLAKILISEIEERRLGITSQQPVSETSTDPMHWGEFLDGSRGGKRPPNSSAGTPRRPRRLRMSHGTPLAPKTSCTTVPHEESDVFLV
;
A
#
# COMPACT_ATOMS: atom_id res chain seq x y z
N MET A 1 -5.38 -31.81 -13.80
CA MET A 1 -4.03 -32.42 -13.63
C MET A 1 -2.95 -31.40 -13.95
N ARG A 2 -2.12 -31.01 -12.97
CA ARG A 2 -0.93 -30.16 -13.19
C ARG A 2 0.27 -31.09 -13.48
N PRO A 3 0.92 -31.03 -14.65
CA PRO A 3 2.02 -31.96 -14.95
C PRO A 3 3.25 -31.83 -14.04
N LYS A 4 3.40 -30.72 -13.29
CA LYS A 4 4.54 -30.48 -12.38
C LYS A 4 4.22 -29.71 -11.08
N GLY A 5 2.95 -29.64 -10.65
CA GLY A 5 2.57 -29.05 -9.35
C GLY A 5 2.86 -27.55 -9.11
N GLY A 6 3.38 -26.80 -10.09
CA GLY A 6 3.71 -25.37 -9.95
C GLY A 6 2.53 -24.41 -10.13
N LYS A 7 2.74 -23.14 -9.76
CA LYS A 7 1.82 -22.02 -9.99
C LYS A 7 1.67 -21.74 -11.50
N TYR A 8 0.46 -21.40 -11.96
CA TYR A 8 0.28 -20.94 -13.34
C TYR A 8 1.07 -19.63 -13.58
N PRO A 9 1.91 -19.55 -14.63
CA PRO A 9 2.55 -18.31 -15.03
C PRO A 9 1.50 -17.24 -15.36
N GLY A 10 1.68 -16.02 -14.85
CA GLY A 10 0.80 -14.87 -15.15
C GLY A 10 -0.43 -14.70 -14.25
N LEU A 11 -0.80 -15.69 -13.44
CA LEU A 11 -1.93 -15.56 -12.51
C LEU A 11 -1.45 -15.14 -11.10
N SER A 12 -2.12 -14.17 -10.50
CA SER A 12 -1.85 -13.76 -9.12
C SER A 12 -2.23 -14.88 -8.15
N LYS A 13 -1.58 -14.94 -6.97
CA LYS A 13 -1.86 -15.99 -5.97
C LYS A 13 -3.30 -15.97 -5.46
N THR A 14 -3.98 -14.82 -5.55
CA THR A 14 -5.38 -14.65 -5.11
C THR A 14 -6.40 -15.19 -6.11
N VAL A 15 -6.03 -15.31 -7.39
CA VAL A 15 -6.90 -15.82 -8.45
C VAL A 15 -6.73 -17.33 -8.65
N ASP A 16 -5.56 -17.89 -8.33
CA ASP A 16 -5.32 -19.34 -8.37
C ASP A 16 -5.89 -20.05 -7.12
N ARG A 17 -7.22 -20.24 -7.09
CA ARG A 17 -7.96 -20.93 -6.02
C ARG A 17 -7.54 -22.39 -5.81
N SER A 18 -6.82 -22.99 -6.75
CA SER A 18 -6.47 -24.41 -6.69
C SER A 18 -5.22 -24.73 -5.86
N ILE A 19 -4.54 -23.72 -5.29
CA ILE A 19 -3.42 -23.91 -4.34
C ILE A 19 -3.88 -23.76 -2.88
N SER A 20 -4.93 -22.98 -2.60
CA SER A 20 -5.42 -22.74 -1.24
C SER A 20 -6.10 -23.96 -0.62
N ASP A 21 -6.74 -24.80 -1.44
CA ASP A 21 -7.51 -25.94 -0.94
C ASP A 21 -6.64 -27.17 -0.61
N ALA A 22 -5.38 -27.21 -1.09
CA ALA A 22 -4.50 -28.36 -0.92
C ALA A 22 -3.64 -28.34 0.36
N VAL A 23 -3.65 -27.24 1.14
CA VAL A 23 -2.76 -27.06 2.30
C VAL A 23 -3.51 -26.99 3.64
N SER A 24 -4.85 -27.10 3.64
CA SER A 24 -5.67 -26.98 4.85
C SER A 24 -6.52 -28.23 5.07
N SER A 25 -5.87 -29.35 5.40
CA SER A 25 -6.52 -30.51 6.01
C SER A 25 -5.81 -30.86 7.33
N VAL A 26 -6.06 -30.04 8.35
CA VAL A 26 -5.88 -30.42 9.75
C VAL A 26 -7.26 -30.32 10.39
N PRO A 27 -7.77 -31.37 11.05
CA PRO A 27 -9.04 -31.29 11.74
C PRO A 27 -8.78 -30.60 13.08
N ASP A 28 -9.29 -29.38 13.25
CA ASP A 28 -9.48 -28.86 14.60
C ASP A 28 -10.87 -28.29 14.74
N SER A 29 -11.65 -29.04 15.51
CA SER A 29 -12.95 -28.71 16.03
C SER A 29 -12.81 -27.61 17.08
N THR A 30 -13.51 -26.49 16.90
CA THR A 30 -14.40 -25.83 17.88
C THR A 30 -14.63 -24.37 17.49
N ALA A 31 -15.91 -24.01 17.31
CA ALA A 31 -16.57 -22.70 17.41
C ALA A 31 -15.85 -21.45 16.81
N ASP A 32 -16.48 -20.58 16.02
CA ASP A 32 -17.79 -19.98 16.25
C ASP A 32 -18.21 -19.26 14.96
N THR A 33 -19.31 -19.68 14.33
CA THR A 33 -19.94 -18.92 13.24
C THR A 33 -21.44 -18.94 13.45
N THR A 34 -21.94 -17.82 13.95
CA THR A 34 -23.36 -17.46 13.92
C THR A 34 -23.77 -17.26 12.46
N ALA A 35 -24.18 -18.33 11.80
CA ALA A 35 -24.83 -18.30 10.49
C ALA A 35 -26.16 -19.05 10.58
N ASP A 36 -27.18 -18.40 10.03
CA ASP A 36 -28.61 -18.70 10.07
C ASP A 36 -28.95 -20.19 9.79
N PRO A 37 -29.50 -20.96 10.76
CA PRO A 37 -29.70 -22.40 10.65
C PRO A 37 -30.79 -22.82 9.65
N LEU A 38 -31.56 -21.89 9.07
CA LEU A 38 -32.65 -22.23 8.16
C LEU A 38 -32.20 -22.53 6.72
N ASN A 39 -30.96 -22.20 6.31
CA ASN A 39 -30.52 -22.38 4.92
C ASN A 39 -29.61 -23.61 4.70
N ALA A 40 -29.03 -24.17 5.77
CA ALA A 40 -28.14 -25.34 5.66
C ALA A 40 -28.92 -26.65 5.38
N ALA A 41 -30.17 -26.75 5.83
CA ALA A 41 -30.99 -27.95 5.64
C ALA A 41 -31.39 -28.16 4.16
N ASN A 42 -31.57 -27.09 3.38
CA ASN A 42 -31.94 -27.19 1.97
C ASN A 42 -30.76 -27.58 1.06
N ILE A 43 -29.53 -27.27 1.45
CA ILE A 43 -28.34 -27.60 0.66
C ILE A 43 -27.93 -29.07 0.84
N LEU A 44 -28.21 -29.67 2.01
CA LEU A 44 -27.93 -31.08 2.28
C LEU A 44 -28.99 -32.06 1.76
N ALA A 45 -30.14 -31.55 1.31
CA ALA A 45 -31.23 -32.35 0.75
C ALA A 45 -31.22 -32.47 -0.79
N PHE A 46 -30.20 -31.92 -1.48
CA PHE A 46 -30.12 -32.01 -2.94
C PHE A 46 -29.64 -33.39 -3.39
N ASP A 47 -30.57 -34.24 -3.80
CA ASP A 47 -30.30 -35.55 -4.39
C ASP A 47 -29.86 -35.41 -5.85
N ALA A 48 -28.56 -35.22 -6.05
CA ALA A 48 -27.95 -35.11 -7.37
C ALA A 48 -28.15 -36.37 -8.23
N ALA A 49 -28.31 -37.55 -7.61
CA ALA A 49 -28.52 -38.80 -8.34
C ALA A 49 -29.92 -38.86 -8.96
N ALA A 50 -30.94 -38.39 -8.24
CA ALA A 50 -32.30 -38.31 -8.75
C ALA A 50 -32.44 -37.31 -9.92
N VAL A 51 -31.71 -36.18 -9.86
CA VAL A 51 -31.70 -35.20 -10.96
C VAL A 51 -31.03 -35.77 -12.21
N LEU A 52 -29.89 -36.46 -12.06
CA LEU A 52 -29.19 -37.08 -13.18
C LEU A 52 -30.02 -38.20 -13.83
N ALA A 53 -30.71 -39.02 -13.03
CA ALA A 53 -31.60 -40.06 -13.54
C ALA A 53 -32.77 -39.48 -14.35
N ARG A 54 -33.31 -38.32 -13.92
CA ARG A 54 -34.38 -37.62 -14.63
C ARG A 54 -33.94 -37.08 -15.99
N GLU A 55 -32.73 -36.51 -16.07
CA GLU A 55 -32.15 -36.02 -17.33
C GLU A 55 -31.82 -37.17 -18.29
N GLN A 56 -31.37 -38.32 -17.77
CA GLN A 56 -31.13 -39.51 -18.58
C GLN A 56 -32.43 -40.10 -19.14
N ALA A 57 -33.51 -40.10 -18.35
CA ALA A 57 -34.83 -40.54 -18.81
C ALA A 57 -35.40 -39.61 -19.90
N THR A 58 -35.27 -38.29 -19.74
CA THR A 58 -35.75 -37.33 -20.77
C THR A 58 -34.98 -37.43 -22.08
N ASN A 59 -33.69 -37.79 -22.04
CA ASN A 59 -32.90 -38.00 -23.25
C ASN A 59 -33.16 -39.36 -23.94
N SER A 60 -33.78 -40.33 -23.26
CA SER A 60 -34.04 -41.66 -23.83
C SER A 60 -35.46 -41.84 -24.40
N GLU A 61 -36.37 -40.89 -24.14
CA GLU A 61 -37.76 -40.96 -24.60
C GLU A 61 -38.06 -40.26 -25.94
N SER A 62 -37.04 -39.90 -26.74
CA SER A 62 -37.28 -39.40 -28.11
C SER A 62 -36.81 -40.38 -29.20
N PRO A 63 -37.48 -41.52 -29.41
CA PRO A 63 -37.36 -42.26 -30.66
C PRO A 63 -38.25 -41.59 -31.71
N ILE A 64 -37.68 -40.71 -32.52
CA ILE A 64 -38.31 -40.28 -33.78
C ILE A 64 -38.28 -41.48 -34.73
N SER A 65 -39.37 -42.24 -34.72
CA SER A 65 -39.65 -43.33 -35.66
C SER A 65 -40.62 -42.82 -36.71
N GLY A 66 -40.20 -42.90 -37.98
CA GLY A 66 -41.11 -43.14 -39.09
C GLY A 66 -41.59 -41.92 -39.88
N VAL A 67 -40.74 -41.43 -40.78
CA VAL A 67 -41.20 -40.84 -42.05
C VAL A 67 -40.24 -41.29 -43.14
N THR A 68 -40.70 -42.25 -43.95
CA THR A 68 -40.09 -42.59 -45.25
C THR A 68 -40.63 -41.60 -46.28
N VAL A 69 -39.79 -40.69 -46.76
CA VAL A 69 -40.05 -39.95 -48.00
C VAL A 69 -38.75 -39.94 -48.80
N ASP A 70 -38.82 -40.64 -49.93
CA ASP A 70 -37.87 -40.51 -51.04
C ASP A 70 -38.07 -39.11 -51.64
N ASP A 71 -37.11 -38.20 -51.48
CA ASP A 71 -36.95 -37.07 -52.42
C ASP A 71 -35.56 -36.44 -52.32
N GLU A 72 -34.90 -36.30 -53.47
CA GLU A 72 -33.62 -35.61 -53.62
C GLU A 72 -33.85 -34.11 -53.56
N SER A 73 -33.60 -33.49 -52.39
CA SER A 73 -33.37 -32.05 -52.34
C SER A 73 -32.38 -31.69 -51.23
N GLU A 74 -31.22 -31.20 -51.66
CA GLU A 74 -30.26 -30.49 -50.83
C GLU A 74 -30.95 -29.27 -50.22
N SER A 75 -31.40 -29.39 -48.97
CA SER A 75 -31.77 -28.25 -48.17
C SER A 75 -31.12 -28.34 -46.79
N ASP A 76 -30.59 -27.18 -46.42
CA ASP A 76 -29.70 -26.85 -45.33
C ASP A 76 -30.43 -27.02 -43.98
N GLU A 77 -30.59 -28.26 -43.51
CA GLU A 77 -31.18 -28.55 -42.20
C GLU A 77 -30.15 -28.31 -41.09
N SER A 78 -30.39 -27.22 -40.33
CA SER A 78 -30.11 -27.07 -38.90
C SER A 78 -28.95 -27.95 -38.41
N ALA A 79 -27.72 -27.49 -38.64
CA ALA A 79 -26.53 -28.09 -38.07
C ALA A 79 -26.63 -28.05 -36.53
N ALA A 80 -27.22 -29.10 -35.96
CA ALA A 80 -27.21 -29.38 -34.54
C ALA A 80 -25.79 -29.15 -34.04
N HIS A 81 -25.65 -28.40 -32.94
CA HIS A 81 -24.36 -27.97 -32.38
C HIS A 81 -23.49 -29.17 -32.00
N SER A 82 -22.87 -29.81 -32.99
CA SER A 82 -22.00 -30.94 -32.76
C SER A 82 -20.72 -30.42 -32.13
N VAL A 83 -20.32 -31.03 -31.02
CA VAL A 83 -19.03 -30.72 -30.37
C VAL A 83 -17.86 -31.32 -31.16
N TRP A 84 -18.15 -31.97 -32.29
CA TRP A 84 -17.20 -32.65 -33.14
C TRP A 84 -17.08 -31.95 -34.51
N ILE A 85 -15.86 -31.87 -35.04
CA ILE A 85 -15.54 -31.31 -36.35
C ILE A 85 -14.82 -32.37 -37.19
N LYS A 86 -15.20 -32.49 -38.46
CA LYS A 86 -14.50 -33.36 -39.42
C LYS A 86 -13.34 -32.59 -40.02
N LEU A 87 -12.12 -33.11 -39.92
CA LEU A 87 -10.91 -32.49 -40.48
C LEU A 87 -10.44 -33.25 -41.73
N GLY A 88 -10.42 -32.55 -42.87
CA GLY A 88 -9.85 -33.01 -44.14
C GLY A 88 -10.71 -34.02 -44.92
N GLU A 89 -10.26 -34.34 -46.14
CA GLU A 89 -10.91 -35.29 -47.05
C GLU A 89 -10.98 -36.73 -46.50
N GLY A 90 -10.15 -37.06 -45.49
CA GLY A 90 -10.18 -38.36 -44.80
C GLY A 90 -11.28 -38.52 -43.75
N GLY A 91 -12.16 -37.53 -43.55
CA GLY A 91 -13.34 -37.64 -42.69
C GLY A 91 -13.05 -37.81 -41.18
N LYS A 92 -11.82 -37.53 -40.72
CA LYS A 92 -11.43 -37.75 -39.33
C LYS A 92 -12.18 -36.78 -38.42
N VAL A 93 -13.02 -37.34 -37.54
CA VAL A 93 -13.82 -36.57 -36.59
C VAL A 93 -13.01 -36.30 -35.33
N VAL A 94 -12.83 -35.04 -34.95
CA VAL A 94 -12.16 -34.63 -33.72
C VAL A 94 -13.03 -33.68 -32.91
N HIS A 95 -12.85 -33.68 -31.59
CA HIS A 95 -13.60 -32.79 -30.72
C HIS A 95 -13.14 -31.33 -30.94
N LYS A 96 -14.06 -30.36 -31.02
CA LYS A 96 -13.78 -28.92 -31.26
C LYS A 96 -12.75 -28.36 -30.28
N LYS A 97 -12.85 -28.72 -29.00
CA LYS A 97 -11.86 -28.36 -27.96
C LYS A 97 -10.45 -28.88 -28.27
N SER A 98 -10.33 -30.09 -28.82
CA SER A 98 -9.03 -30.67 -29.19
C SER A 98 -8.47 -29.99 -30.43
N ALA A 99 -9.29 -29.72 -31.43
CA ALA A 99 -8.89 -28.96 -32.62
C ALA A 99 -8.40 -27.56 -32.25
N LEU A 100 -9.15 -26.83 -31.42
CA LEU A 100 -8.76 -25.50 -30.93
C LEU A 100 -7.50 -25.55 -30.06
N ARG A 101 -7.37 -26.56 -29.18
CA ARG A 101 -6.17 -26.72 -28.36
C ARG A 101 -4.94 -26.94 -29.24
N THR A 102 -5.00 -27.80 -30.25
CA THR A 102 -3.88 -28.04 -31.17
C THR A 102 -3.60 -26.80 -32.02
N PHE A 103 -4.62 -26.10 -32.52
CA PHE A 103 -4.44 -24.88 -33.30
C PHE A 103 -3.82 -23.73 -32.49
N MET A 104 -4.17 -23.64 -31.20
CA MET A 104 -3.70 -22.59 -30.30
C MET A 104 -2.57 -23.05 -29.36
N ASP A 105 -1.96 -24.22 -29.58
CA ASP A 105 -0.86 -24.69 -28.75
C ASP A 105 0.42 -23.92 -29.14
N PRO A 106 0.94 -23.03 -28.28
CA PRO A 106 2.17 -22.30 -28.59
C PRO A 106 3.41 -23.21 -28.59
N THR A 107 3.26 -24.47 -28.14
CA THR A 107 4.29 -25.52 -28.22
C THR A 107 4.18 -26.38 -29.47
N LEU A 108 3.30 -26.05 -30.42
CA LEU A 108 3.40 -26.56 -31.80
C LEU A 108 4.10 -25.54 -32.73
N ASP A 109 4.35 -24.33 -32.22
CA ASP A 109 5.21 -23.31 -32.83
C ASP A 109 6.67 -23.42 -32.33
N VAL A 110 7.21 -24.65 -32.26
CA VAL A 110 8.55 -24.90 -31.67
C VAL A 110 9.68 -24.61 -32.67
N ASP A 111 9.38 -24.46 -33.95
CA ASP A 111 10.39 -24.29 -35.01
C ASP A 111 10.45 -22.89 -35.63
N ASN A 112 9.91 -21.88 -34.94
CA ASN A 112 10.12 -20.47 -35.29
C ASN A 112 11.55 -19.95 -35.00
N GLY A 113 12.51 -20.85 -34.75
CA GLY A 113 13.95 -20.57 -34.75
C GLY A 113 14.72 -21.06 -35.97
N LYS A 114 14.17 -21.99 -36.79
CA LYS A 114 14.93 -22.65 -37.89
C LYS A 114 14.12 -23.05 -39.13
N SER A 115 12.87 -22.63 -39.27
CA SER A 115 12.09 -22.90 -40.49
C SER A 115 12.58 -22.07 -41.69
N HIS A 116 13.23 -22.75 -42.64
CA HIS A 116 13.53 -22.30 -44.00
C HIS A 116 12.27 -22.30 -44.89
N ASP A 117 11.11 -21.88 -44.39
CA ASP A 117 9.92 -21.80 -45.23
C ASP A 117 9.94 -20.51 -46.07
N ARG A 118 10.57 -20.64 -47.24
CA ARG A 118 10.77 -19.58 -48.24
C ARG A 118 9.45 -19.13 -48.89
N LEU A 119 8.37 -19.90 -48.77
CA LEU A 119 7.10 -19.60 -49.45
C LEU A 119 6.21 -18.62 -48.68
N LEU A 120 6.32 -18.53 -47.36
CA LEU A 120 5.55 -17.55 -46.55
C LEU A 120 6.16 -16.14 -46.56
N ARG A 121 7.38 -15.95 -47.09
CA ARG A 121 8.02 -14.61 -47.21
C ARG A 121 7.76 -13.89 -48.54
N VAL A 122 7.06 -14.50 -49.50
CA VAL A 122 6.92 -13.93 -50.86
C VAL A 122 5.68 -13.05 -51.04
N ARG A 123 4.82 -12.87 -50.02
CA ARG A 123 3.73 -11.88 -50.11
C ARG A 123 3.72 -10.98 -48.89
N TYR A 124 3.61 -9.68 -49.14
CA TYR A 124 3.71 -8.54 -48.22
C TYR A 124 5.12 -8.02 -47.92
N PHE A 125 5.86 -7.71 -48.99
CA PHE A 125 6.61 -6.46 -48.98
C PHE A 125 5.61 -5.30 -49.13
N SER A 126 5.07 -4.79 -48.03
CA SER A 126 4.67 -3.38 -47.96
C SER A 126 5.88 -2.60 -47.47
N ILE A 127 6.48 -1.90 -48.41
CA ILE A 127 7.55 -0.92 -48.22
C ILE A 127 6.97 0.19 -47.33
N GLY A 128 7.39 0.25 -46.06
CA GLY A 128 6.91 1.26 -45.12
C GLY A 128 7.34 1.05 -43.67
N GLY A 129 8.64 1.05 -43.41
CA GLY A 129 9.25 1.66 -42.21
C GLY A 129 8.69 1.40 -40.80
N ASP A 130 8.06 0.27 -40.49
CA ASP A 130 7.62 -0.01 -39.12
C ASP A 130 8.80 -0.45 -38.25
N LYS A 131 9.16 0.38 -37.26
CA LYS A 131 10.18 0.04 -36.26
C LYS A 131 9.75 -1.23 -35.53
N TRP A 132 10.51 -2.30 -35.72
CA TRP A 132 10.26 -3.65 -35.24
C TRP A 132 10.53 -3.82 -33.73
N ASP A 133 10.13 -2.87 -32.88
CA ASP A 133 10.04 -3.15 -31.44
C ASP A 133 8.67 -3.74 -31.11
N ARG A 134 8.37 -4.91 -31.70
CA ARG A 134 7.21 -5.75 -31.36
C ARG A 134 7.37 -6.45 -30.01
N SER A 135 8.48 -6.21 -29.30
CA SER A 135 8.79 -6.84 -28.02
C SER A 135 8.11 -6.16 -26.84
N ALA A 136 7.72 -4.88 -26.98
CA ALA A 136 6.84 -4.22 -26.02
C ALA A 136 5.43 -4.82 -26.18
N PRO A 137 4.95 -5.64 -25.22
CA PRO A 137 3.60 -6.15 -25.29
C PRO A 137 2.68 -4.92 -25.32
N LYS A 138 1.91 -4.76 -26.39
CA LYS A 138 0.76 -3.86 -26.35
C LYS A 138 -0.29 -4.56 -25.50
N ILE A 139 -0.10 -4.55 -24.18
CA ILE A 139 -0.95 -5.25 -23.19
C ILE A 139 -2.43 -4.86 -23.38
N HIS A 140 -2.70 -3.71 -24.02
CA HIS A 140 -4.03 -3.15 -24.23
C HIS A 140 -4.41 -2.90 -25.70
N ALA A 141 -3.71 -3.47 -26.70
CA ALA A 141 -4.04 -3.24 -28.13
C ALA A 141 -5.43 -3.74 -28.56
N GLY A 142 -6.08 -4.59 -27.75
CA GLY A 142 -7.43 -5.11 -28.03
C GLY A 142 -8.56 -4.37 -27.32
N ILE A 143 -8.29 -3.26 -26.62
CA ILE A 143 -9.36 -2.47 -26.00
C ILE A 143 -9.97 -1.57 -27.08
N ASP A 144 -11.22 -1.85 -27.44
CA ASP A 144 -11.97 -1.09 -28.44
C ASP A 144 -11.94 0.42 -28.15
N ALA A 145 -11.96 1.24 -29.20
CA ALA A 145 -12.01 2.70 -29.08
C ALA A 145 -13.20 3.18 -28.22
N ALA A 146 -14.31 2.43 -28.19
CA ALA A 146 -15.45 2.69 -27.32
C ALA A 146 -15.11 2.55 -25.82
N ALA A 147 -14.18 1.65 -25.48
CA ALA A 147 -13.67 1.47 -24.13
C ALA A 147 -12.53 2.45 -23.78
N ALA A 148 -12.18 3.40 -24.66
CA ALA A 148 -11.16 4.41 -24.39
C ALA A 148 -11.50 5.30 -23.17
N HIS A 149 -12.79 5.44 -22.82
CA HIS A 149 -13.23 6.14 -21.61
C HIS A 149 -12.85 5.43 -20.30
N HIS A 150 -12.41 4.18 -20.38
CA HIS A 150 -11.94 3.36 -19.26
C HIS A 150 -10.42 3.28 -19.17
N LEU A 151 -9.70 4.18 -19.85
CA LEU A 151 -8.24 4.27 -19.79
C LEU A 151 -7.83 5.59 -19.13
N LEU A 152 -6.98 5.51 -18.12
CA LEU A 152 -6.19 6.67 -17.69
C LEU A 152 -5.01 6.77 -18.66
N LYS A 153 -4.89 7.90 -19.37
CA LYS A 153 -3.79 8.21 -20.28
C LYS A 153 -2.86 9.25 -19.67
N LEU A 154 -1.66 9.40 -20.22
CA LEU A 154 -0.83 10.58 -19.96
C LEU A 154 -1.63 11.86 -20.28
N HIS A 155 -1.41 12.90 -19.47
CA HIS A 155 -2.17 14.15 -19.43
C HIS A 155 -3.65 14.02 -19.04
N GLY A 156 -4.15 12.81 -18.83
CA GLY A 156 -5.47 12.57 -18.26
C GLY A 156 -5.55 13.04 -16.81
N LEU A 157 -6.73 13.43 -16.37
CA LEU A 157 -6.96 13.91 -15.01
C LEU A 157 -7.30 12.76 -14.05
N PHE A 158 -6.84 12.85 -12.82
CA PHE A 158 -7.21 11.96 -11.74
C PHE A 158 -7.27 12.70 -10.41
N ALA A 159 -8.00 12.16 -9.45
CA ALA A 159 -8.02 12.65 -8.08
C ALA A 159 -7.26 11.70 -7.15
N ALA A 160 -6.61 12.24 -6.13
CA ALA A 160 -5.91 11.47 -5.10
C ALA A 160 -5.90 12.22 -3.76
N LEU A 161 -5.46 11.57 -2.70
CA LEU A 161 -5.22 12.20 -1.40
C LEU A 161 -3.75 12.56 -1.26
N VAL A 162 -3.47 13.75 -0.74
CA VAL A 162 -2.12 14.22 -0.42
C VAL A 162 -2.11 14.70 1.03
N ALA A 163 -1.07 14.34 1.76
CA ALA A 163 -0.82 14.83 3.10
C ALA A 163 0.16 16.00 3.06
N PHE A 164 -0.15 17.06 3.80
CA PHE A 164 0.67 18.25 3.94
C PHE A 164 0.69 18.71 5.39
N ASP A 165 1.74 19.42 5.79
CA ASP A 165 1.98 19.87 7.17
C ASP A 165 1.93 18.74 8.23
N SER A 166 2.19 17.48 7.83
CA SER A 166 2.18 16.25 8.66
C SER A 166 0.89 15.92 9.44
N SER A 167 -0.14 16.74 9.30
CA SER A 167 -1.35 16.69 10.13
C SER A 167 -2.63 16.63 9.31
N ARG A 168 -2.62 17.22 8.10
CA ARG A 168 -3.80 17.32 7.24
C ARG A 168 -3.66 16.44 6.01
N VAL A 169 -4.77 15.83 5.61
CA VAL A 169 -4.93 15.13 4.35
C VAL A 169 -5.99 15.87 3.55
N SER A 170 -5.73 16.19 2.29
CA SER A 170 -6.71 16.86 1.43
C SER A 170 -6.78 16.22 0.05
N LEU A 171 -7.94 16.37 -0.59
CA LEU A 171 -8.14 16.02 -1.98
C LEU A 171 -7.21 16.86 -2.87
N ALA A 172 -6.55 16.21 -3.82
CA ALA A 172 -5.84 16.86 -4.90
C ALA A 172 -6.40 16.38 -6.24
N VAL A 173 -6.62 17.30 -7.18
CA VAL A 173 -6.88 16.99 -8.59
C VAL A 173 -5.58 17.14 -9.35
N LEU A 174 -5.23 16.14 -10.14
CA LEU A 174 -3.91 16.04 -10.76
C LEU A 174 -3.99 15.75 -12.26
N GLN A 175 -3.00 16.24 -12.99
CA GLN A 175 -2.69 15.80 -14.34
C GLN A 175 -1.68 14.66 -14.32
N CYS A 176 -1.99 13.56 -14.99
CA CYS A 176 -1.12 12.39 -15.10
C CYS A 176 0.13 12.70 -15.93
N THR A 177 1.30 12.53 -15.34
CA THR A 177 2.61 12.73 -15.99
C THR A 177 3.34 11.42 -16.28
N GLY A 178 2.89 10.30 -15.71
CA GLY A 178 3.54 9.01 -15.89
C GLY A 178 2.79 7.87 -15.24
N ILE A 179 2.78 6.72 -15.91
CA ILE A 179 2.14 5.48 -15.46
C ILE A 179 3.21 4.39 -15.46
N LYS A 180 3.37 3.69 -14.35
CA LYS A 180 4.45 2.70 -14.16
C LYS A 180 3.94 1.40 -13.55
N ILE A 181 4.42 0.27 -14.05
CA ILE A 181 4.18 -1.06 -13.48
C ILE A 181 5.37 -1.45 -12.59
N MET A 182 5.10 -1.74 -11.32
CA MET A 182 6.13 -2.07 -10.32
C MET A 182 6.53 -3.54 -10.25
N SER A 183 5.83 -4.43 -10.94
CA SER A 183 6.11 -5.88 -10.93
C SER A 183 7.26 -6.30 -11.85
N THR A 184 7.63 -5.45 -12.80
CA THR A 184 8.77 -5.67 -13.70
C THR A 184 10.05 -5.08 -13.10
N SER A 185 11.18 -5.74 -13.35
CA SER A 185 12.51 -5.25 -12.97
C SER A 185 13.37 -5.21 -14.23
N PRO A 186 13.63 -4.02 -14.81
CA PRO A 186 13.27 -2.69 -14.33
C PRO A 186 11.77 -2.37 -14.48
N PRO A 187 11.24 -1.35 -13.77
CA PRO A 187 9.84 -0.95 -13.91
C PRO A 187 9.53 -0.48 -15.34
N THR A 188 8.36 -0.86 -15.83
CA THR A 188 7.90 -0.52 -17.19
C THR A 188 7.01 0.71 -17.15
N TYR A 189 7.27 1.67 -18.03
CA TYR A 189 6.42 2.86 -18.22
C TYR A 189 5.39 2.60 -19.31
N LEU A 190 4.19 3.13 -19.12
CA LEU A 190 3.07 3.00 -20.04
C LEU A 190 2.49 4.37 -20.39
N ASP A 191 1.90 4.47 -21.57
CA ASP A 191 1.17 5.67 -22.01
C ASP A 191 -0.28 5.68 -21.49
N SER A 192 -0.81 4.51 -21.14
CA SER A 192 -2.16 4.36 -20.61
C SER A 192 -2.30 3.10 -19.75
N ALA A 193 -3.25 3.12 -18.80
CA ALA A 193 -3.63 1.94 -18.02
C ALA A 193 -5.16 1.89 -17.79
N PRO A 194 -5.77 0.69 -17.73
CA PRO A 194 -7.20 0.55 -17.46
C PRO A 194 -7.58 1.06 -16.07
N THR A 195 -8.60 1.90 -16.00
CA THR A 195 -9.08 2.50 -14.74
C THR A 195 -9.55 1.44 -13.74
N SER A 196 -10.10 0.33 -14.24
CA SER A 196 -10.52 -0.82 -13.43
C SER A 196 -9.35 -1.52 -12.75
N GLU A 197 -8.20 -1.64 -13.42
CA GLU A 197 -7.00 -2.28 -12.86
C GLU A 197 -6.25 -1.35 -11.89
N ILE A 198 -6.20 -0.05 -12.19
CA ILE A 198 -5.61 0.96 -11.31
C ILE A 198 -6.27 0.91 -9.93
N ALA A 199 -7.60 0.79 -9.88
CA ALA A 199 -8.38 0.81 -8.64
C ALA A 199 -8.31 -0.48 -7.80
N LEU A 200 -7.68 -1.55 -8.29
CA LEU A 200 -7.64 -2.84 -7.57
C LEU A 200 -6.81 -2.74 -6.27
N PRO A 201 -7.22 -3.43 -5.18
CA PRO A 201 -6.46 -3.44 -3.93
C PRO A 201 -5.00 -3.91 -4.08
N ALA A 202 -4.77 -4.85 -5.00
CA ALA A 202 -3.46 -5.42 -5.33
C ALA A 202 -2.85 -4.82 -6.61
N THR A 203 -3.24 -3.58 -6.95
CA THR A 203 -2.72 -2.88 -8.13
C THR A 203 -1.20 -2.79 -8.10
N GLN A 204 -0.60 -3.05 -9.25
CA GLN A 204 0.84 -2.93 -9.48
C GLN A 204 1.20 -1.56 -10.09
N TYR A 205 0.18 -0.74 -10.35
CA TYR A 205 0.33 0.56 -10.96
C TYR A 205 0.77 1.60 -9.94
N GLU A 206 1.73 2.39 -10.36
CA GLU A 206 2.21 3.58 -9.69
C GLU A 206 2.01 4.74 -10.66
N ILE A 207 1.22 5.73 -10.24
CA ILE A 207 0.81 6.85 -11.08
C ILE A 207 1.53 8.09 -10.57
N THR A 208 2.04 8.90 -11.47
CA THR A 208 2.65 10.19 -11.15
C THR A 208 1.83 11.32 -11.74
N GLY A 209 1.74 12.44 -11.03
CA GLY A 209 1.02 13.60 -11.54
C GLY A 209 1.40 14.92 -10.87
N GLN A 210 0.94 16.00 -11.48
CA GLN A 210 1.09 17.38 -10.98
C GLN A 210 -0.26 17.88 -10.47
N ILE A 211 -0.30 18.46 -9.27
CA ILE A 211 -1.54 18.96 -8.68
C ILE A 211 -1.96 20.25 -9.37
N LEU A 212 -3.22 20.34 -9.78
CA LEU A 212 -3.80 21.55 -10.35
C LEU A 212 -4.02 22.60 -9.24
N SER A 213 -3.62 23.84 -9.52
CA SER A 213 -3.99 25.01 -8.70
C SER A 213 -5.43 25.41 -9.01
N LEU A 214 -6.34 25.25 -8.05
CA LEU A 214 -7.76 25.54 -8.25
C LEU A 214 -8.19 26.81 -7.53
N VAL A 215 -9.02 27.61 -8.19
CA VAL A 215 -9.68 28.79 -7.61
C VAL A 215 -11.18 28.54 -7.47
N PRO A 216 -11.78 28.85 -6.31
CA PRO A 216 -13.22 28.81 -6.18
C PRO A 216 -13.85 30.02 -6.89
N PHE A 217 -15.01 29.81 -7.49
CA PHE A 217 -15.87 30.85 -8.03
C PHE A 217 -17.34 30.46 -7.85
N LEU A 218 -18.25 31.43 -7.96
CA LEU A 218 -19.69 31.17 -7.96
C LEU A 218 -20.15 31.05 -9.40
N ASP A 219 -20.79 29.93 -9.73
CA ASP A 219 -21.40 29.74 -11.04
C ASP A 219 -22.67 30.60 -11.20
N PRO A 220 -23.29 30.68 -12.39
CA PRO A 220 -24.53 31.43 -12.59
C PRO A 220 -25.71 30.98 -11.69
N THR A 221 -25.63 29.79 -11.10
CA THR A 221 -26.61 29.26 -10.15
C THR A 221 -26.27 29.59 -8.69
N GLN A 222 -25.25 30.43 -8.45
CA GLN A 222 -24.71 30.78 -7.13
C GLN A 222 -24.14 29.56 -6.37
N SER A 223 -23.80 28.49 -7.10
CA SER A 223 -23.17 27.31 -6.53
C SER A 223 -21.65 27.42 -6.65
N VAL A 224 -20.94 26.94 -5.63
CA VAL A 224 -19.47 26.99 -5.64
C VAL A 224 -18.93 25.96 -6.63
N SER A 225 -18.09 26.46 -7.53
CA SER A 225 -17.35 25.67 -8.50
C SER A 225 -15.87 26.01 -8.44
N TRP A 226 -15.02 25.11 -8.93
CA TRP A 226 -13.57 25.23 -8.86
C TRP A 226 -13.00 25.21 -10.27
N ALA A 227 -12.23 26.23 -10.63
CA ALA A 227 -11.58 26.31 -11.93
C ALA A 227 -10.08 26.14 -11.80
N TRP A 228 -9.46 25.46 -12.77
CA TRP A 228 -8.01 25.38 -12.84
C TRP A 228 -7.41 26.69 -13.34
N THR A 229 -6.41 27.23 -12.63
CA THR A 229 -5.75 28.50 -13.00
C THR A 229 -4.73 28.36 -14.12
N THR A 230 -4.65 27.19 -14.79
CA THR A 230 -3.55 26.76 -15.69
C THR A 230 -2.21 26.49 -15.00
N ASP A 231 -2.06 26.88 -13.73
CA ASP A 231 -0.86 26.62 -12.93
C ASP A 231 -0.92 25.30 -12.16
N PHE A 232 0.25 24.83 -11.73
CA PHE A 232 0.40 23.67 -10.86
C PHE A 232 0.87 24.10 -9.46
N VAL A 233 0.47 23.32 -8.46
CA VAL A 233 0.92 23.51 -7.08
C VAL A 233 2.35 22.99 -6.93
N SER A 234 3.20 23.76 -6.27
CA SER A 234 4.55 23.34 -5.89
C SER A 234 4.70 23.27 -4.36
N PHE A 235 5.41 22.26 -3.88
CA PHE A 235 5.63 22.04 -2.45
C PHE A 235 7.08 22.33 -2.06
N GLU A 236 7.26 22.71 -0.80
CA GLU A 236 8.57 22.61 -0.16
C GLU A 236 8.99 21.14 -0.07
N SER A 237 10.28 20.89 -0.34
CA SER A 237 10.84 19.55 -0.19
C SER A 237 10.78 19.13 1.27
N TYR A 238 10.06 18.05 1.56
CA TYR A 238 10.00 17.48 2.89
C TYR A 238 11.34 16.79 3.22
N LYS A 239 12.34 17.57 3.66
CA LYS A 239 13.69 17.19 4.14
C LYS A 239 14.16 15.77 3.76
N ALA A 240 14.08 15.42 2.48
CA ALA A 240 14.85 14.30 1.96
C ALA A 240 16.27 14.85 1.94
N LYS A 241 17.13 14.28 2.79
CA LYS A 241 18.57 14.50 2.82
C LYS A 241 19.06 14.63 1.38
N GLN A 242 19.21 15.86 0.89
CA GLN A 242 19.45 16.14 -0.52
C GLN A 242 20.78 15.50 -0.86
N THR A 243 20.74 14.31 -1.45
CA THR A 243 21.90 13.78 -2.16
C THR A 243 22.07 14.72 -3.33
N SER A 244 23.11 15.55 -3.25
CA SER A 244 23.52 16.55 -4.23
C SER A 244 23.41 16.00 -5.65
N THR A 245 22.26 16.21 -6.27
CA THR A 245 22.00 15.89 -7.66
C THR A 245 21.79 17.23 -8.34
N THR A 246 22.51 17.42 -9.44
CA THR A 246 22.71 18.66 -10.17
C THR A 246 21.39 19.42 -10.45
N ASP A 247 21.43 20.75 -10.25
CA ASP A 247 20.29 21.67 -10.09
C ASP A 247 19.19 21.61 -11.16
N GLY A 248 19.49 21.17 -12.39
CA GLY A 248 18.50 21.15 -13.48
C GLY A 248 17.37 20.12 -13.29
N ALA A 249 17.65 18.97 -12.68
CA ALA A 249 16.64 17.93 -12.44
C ALA A 249 15.87 18.14 -11.11
N ALA A 250 16.35 19.04 -10.25
CA ALA A 250 15.69 19.33 -8.97
C ALA A 250 14.39 20.12 -9.16
N ARG A 251 14.35 21.03 -10.14
CA ARG A 251 13.22 21.95 -10.34
C ARG A 251 11.91 21.24 -10.70
N MET A 252 11.96 20.18 -11.51
CA MET A 252 10.73 19.41 -11.86
C MET A 252 10.30 18.41 -10.78
N ARG A 253 11.22 17.94 -9.92
CA ARG A 253 10.89 16.95 -8.86
C ARG A 253 9.92 17.50 -7.81
N HIS A 254 9.82 18.81 -7.67
CA HIS A 254 8.92 19.45 -6.71
C HIS A 254 7.48 19.56 -7.22
N LEU A 255 7.25 19.25 -8.51
CA LEU A 255 5.95 19.32 -9.16
C LEU A 255 5.29 17.95 -9.31
N THR A 256 6.09 16.88 -9.43
CA THR A 256 5.58 15.53 -9.68
C THR A 256 5.45 14.73 -8.38
N ILE A 257 4.23 14.30 -8.09
CA ILE A 257 3.90 13.47 -6.92
C ILE A 257 3.57 12.06 -7.39
N GLN A 258 3.97 11.07 -6.60
CA GLN A 258 3.80 9.66 -6.88
C GLN A 258 2.73 9.03 -6.00
N PHE A 259 1.84 8.25 -6.61
CA PHE A 259 0.68 7.65 -5.98
C PHE A 259 0.62 6.16 -6.25
N ASN A 260 0.22 5.40 -5.23
CA ASN A 260 -0.23 4.02 -5.44
C ASN A 260 -1.57 4.04 -6.20
N GLY A 261 -1.74 3.17 -7.20
CA GLY A 261 -2.96 3.14 -8.02
C GLY A 261 -4.27 3.04 -7.21
N ARG A 262 -4.26 2.42 -6.02
CA ARG A 262 -5.47 2.29 -5.19
C ARG A 262 -5.96 3.64 -4.65
N LEU A 263 -5.04 4.59 -4.47
CA LEU A 263 -5.33 5.98 -4.08
C LEU A 263 -5.66 6.89 -5.26
N VAL A 264 -5.73 6.34 -6.48
CA VAL A 264 -6.02 7.09 -7.70
C VAL A 264 -7.48 6.88 -8.08
N LEU A 265 -8.17 7.99 -8.35
CA LEU A 265 -9.51 8.03 -8.88
C LEU A 265 -9.47 8.70 -10.27
N PRO A 266 -9.36 7.92 -11.36
CA PRO A 266 -9.32 8.47 -12.71
C PRO A 266 -10.58 9.28 -13.03
N LEU A 267 -10.42 10.45 -13.62
CA LEU A 267 -11.53 11.33 -14.02
C LEU A 267 -11.76 11.19 -15.52
N SER A 268 -13.02 10.94 -15.92
CA SER A 268 -13.37 10.81 -17.33
C SER A 268 -13.52 12.19 -17.95
N PRO A 269 -12.76 12.53 -19.02
CA PRO A 269 -12.86 13.84 -19.67
C PRO A 269 -14.28 14.17 -20.15
N ALA A 270 -15.05 13.15 -20.56
CA ALA A 270 -16.43 13.30 -21.02
C ALA A 270 -17.41 13.77 -19.93
N LYS A 271 -17.03 13.67 -18.65
CA LYS A 271 -17.83 14.11 -17.50
C LYS A 271 -17.33 15.42 -16.90
N LEU A 272 -16.21 15.95 -17.39
CA LEU A 272 -15.62 17.17 -16.88
C LEU A 272 -16.15 18.36 -17.67
N GLN A 273 -16.52 19.42 -16.94
CA GLN A 273 -16.93 20.67 -17.54
C GLN A 273 -15.69 21.46 -17.95
N GLN A 274 -15.81 22.17 -19.06
CA GLN A 274 -14.83 23.17 -19.49
C GLN A 274 -15.53 24.52 -19.54
N ALA A 275 -14.85 25.55 -19.08
CA ALA A 275 -15.30 26.93 -19.19
C ALA A 275 -14.16 27.80 -19.72
N THR A 276 -14.50 28.93 -20.31
CA THR A 276 -13.49 29.94 -20.67
C THR A 276 -13.07 30.71 -19.43
N MET A 277 -11.79 31.09 -19.34
CA MET A 277 -11.29 31.87 -18.20
C MET A 277 -12.08 33.18 -17.98
N ARG A 278 -12.64 33.76 -19.05
CA ARG A 278 -13.51 34.95 -19.00
C ARG A 278 -14.83 34.71 -18.24
N GLU A 279 -15.37 33.50 -18.27
CA GLU A 279 -16.61 33.17 -17.54
C GLU A 279 -16.36 33.01 -16.03
N ILE A 280 -15.19 32.50 -15.66
CA ILE A 280 -14.80 32.20 -14.27
C ILE A 280 -14.42 33.46 -13.52
N LEU A 281 -13.60 34.30 -14.15
CA LEU A 281 -13.19 35.57 -13.61
C LEU A 281 -14.27 36.57 -14.03
N HIS A 282 -15.26 36.83 -13.18
CA HIS A 282 -16.07 38.05 -13.26
C HIS A 282 -15.23 39.33 -13.03
N LEU A 283 -13.94 39.31 -13.42
CA LEU A 283 -13.08 40.46 -13.50
C LEU A 283 -13.63 41.34 -14.63
N PRO A 284 -14.00 42.60 -14.33
CA PRO A 284 -14.28 43.57 -15.38
C PRO A 284 -13.02 43.66 -16.26
N SER A 285 -13.11 43.11 -17.46
CA SER A 285 -11.98 43.02 -18.39
C SER A 285 -11.64 44.42 -18.89
N THR A 286 -10.68 45.09 -18.25
CA THR A 286 -10.28 46.47 -18.60
C THR A 286 -9.38 46.61 -19.81
N SER A 287 -9.12 45.54 -20.57
CA SER A 287 -8.27 45.63 -21.77
C SER A 287 -8.93 44.92 -22.95
N GLN A 288 -9.59 45.72 -23.78
CA GLN A 288 -9.81 45.40 -25.19
C GLN A 288 -8.43 45.27 -25.83
N ASP A 289 -7.97 44.05 -26.08
CA ASP A 289 -6.92 43.87 -27.07
C ASP A 289 -7.38 42.88 -28.14
N ASN A 290 -7.30 43.35 -29.38
CA ASN A 290 -7.91 42.77 -30.56
C ASN A 290 -6.95 41.72 -31.13
N GLY A 291 -7.21 40.46 -30.85
CA GLY A 291 -6.54 39.33 -31.51
C GLY A 291 -7.38 38.07 -31.33
N ASP A 292 -7.45 37.24 -32.36
CA ASP A 292 -8.14 35.93 -32.42
C ASP A 292 -7.57 34.93 -31.40
N ASP A 293 -7.74 35.25 -30.12
CA ASP A 293 -7.32 34.44 -28.99
C ASP A 293 -8.40 33.39 -28.77
N GLU A 294 -8.21 32.21 -29.38
CA GLU A 294 -8.99 31.01 -29.08
C GLU A 294 -9.04 30.87 -27.56
N SER A 295 -10.18 31.23 -26.99
CA SER A 295 -10.30 31.47 -25.56
C SER A 295 -9.85 30.23 -24.80
N GLU A 296 -8.77 30.36 -24.03
CA GLU A 296 -8.18 29.27 -23.26
C GLU A 296 -9.28 28.61 -22.41
N LYS A 297 -9.69 27.41 -22.82
CA LYS A 297 -10.64 26.59 -22.09
C LYS A 297 -9.89 25.95 -20.92
N THR A 298 -10.43 26.13 -19.72
CA THR A 298 -9.92 25.48 -18.52
C THR A 298 -10.91 24.47 -17.97
N TRP A 299 -10.44 23.59 -17.10
CA TRP A 299 -11.26 22.60 -16.42
C TRP A 299 -12.02 23.21 -15.25
N VAL A 300 -13.30 22.87 -15.14
CA VAL A 300 -14.18 23.27 -14.05
C VAL A 300 -14.71 22.04 -13.32
N PHE A 301 -14.72 22.11 -11.99
CA PHE A 301 -15.17 21.07 -11.09
C PHE A 301 -16.28 21.64 -10.18
N PRO A 302 -17.53 21.21 -10.35
CA PRO A 302 -18.59 21.52 -9.39
C PRO A 302 -18.21 21.03 -7.99
N ASN A 303 -18.54 21.78 -6.93
CA ASN A 303 -18.21 21.38 -5.55
C ASN A 303 -18.72 19.97 -5.20
N GLN A 304 -19.93 19.62 -5.64
CA GLN A 304 -20.51 18.27 -5.45
C GLN A 304 -19.60 17.16 -6.02
N GLN A 305 -18.90 17.44 -7.12
CA GLN A 305 -17.99 16.48 -7.73
C GLN A 305 -16.76 16.26 -6.83
N LEU A 306 -16.18 17.33 -6.29
CA LEU A 306 -15.05 17.23 -5.37
C LEU A 306 -15.43 16.53 -4.05
N GLU A 307 -16.62 16.82 -3.51
CA GLU A 307 -17.17 16.11 -2.34
C GLU A 307 -17.33 14.60 -2.59
N TRP A 308 -17.81 14.22 -3.77
CA TRP A 308 -17.88 12.81 -4.17
C TRP A 308 -16.51 12.15 -4.25
N MET A 309 -15.49 12.87 -4.76
CA MET A 309 -14.11 12.37 -4.80
C MET A 309 -13.54 12.21 -3.39
N VAL A 310 -13.75 13.19 -2.50
CA VAL A 310 -13.37 13.13 -1.08
C VAL A 310 -13.96 11.89 -0.43
N LYS A 311 -15.29 11.69 -0.56
CA LYS A 311 -15.98 10.55 0.02
C LYS A 311 -15.38 9.23 -0.47
N THR A 312 -15.29 9.06 -1.79
CA THR A 312 -14.79 7.83 -2.42
C THR A 312 -13.35 7.52 -2.00
N LEU A 313 -12.47 8.51 -1.99
CA LEU A 313 -11.07 8.32 -1.60
C LEU A 313 -10.92 8.11 -0.09
N SER A 314 -11.77 8.74 0.73
CA SER A 314 -11.74 8.55 2.18
C SER A 314 -12.13 7.14 2.60
N GLU A 315 -13.11 6.54 1.94
CA GLU A 315 -13.52 5.14 2.16
C GLU A 315 -12.36 4.19 1.83
N ARG A 316 -11.60 4.46 0.75
CA ARG A 316 -10.42 3.65 0.37
C ARG A 316 -9.27 3.81 1.36
N ALA A 317 -9.12 4.99 1.96
CA ALA A 317 -8.06 5.32 2.89
C ALA A 317 -8.37 4.92 4.35
N GLN A 318 -9.52 4.32 4.63
CA GLN A 318 -9.78 3.67 5.93
C GLN A 318 -8.89 2.45 6.17
N ASP A 319 -8.37 1.83 5.09
CA ASP A 319 -7.37 0.78 5.17
C ASP A 319 -6.00 1.39 5.51
N ASP A 320 -5.46 1.04 6.68
CA ASP A 320 -4.16 1.53 7.15
C ASP A 320 -3.01 1.25 6.17
N GLU A 321 -3.03 0.14 5.43
CA GLU A 321 -1.99 -0.15 4.44
C GLU A 321 -2.01 0.84 3.27
N VAL A 322 -3.19 1.39 2.98
CA VAL A 322 -3.42 2.37 1.92
C VAL A 322 -3.16 3.78 2.44
N ARG A 323 -3.65 4.11 3.64
CA ARG A 323 -3.42 5.39 4.32
C ARG A 323 -1.93 5.70 4.45
N LEU A 324 -1.12 4.70 4.81
CA LEU A 324 0.33 4.83 4.93
C LEU A 324 1.05 5.07 3.58
N LYS A 325 0.37 4.90 2.44
CA LYS A 325 0.89 5.16 1.09
C LYS A 325 0.46 6.53 0.54
N ILE A 326 -0.31 7.32 1.30
CA ILE A 326 -0.60 8.70 0.94
C ILE A 326 0.73 9.47 0.89
N PRO A 327 1.05 10.19 -0.19
CA PRO A 327 2.28 10.95 -0.26
C PRO A 327 2.25 12.12 0.75
N LEU A 328 3.36 12.32 1.45
CA LEU A 328 3.53 13.39 2.43
C LEU A 328 4.47 14.46 1.85
N HIS A 329 4.00 15.70 1.82
CA HIS A 329 4.74 16.86 1.32
C HIS A 329 4.86 17.95 2.40
N GLY A 330 5.80 18.89 2.16
CA GLY A 330 5.94 20.09 2.99
C GLY A 330 4.81 21.08 2.75
N SER A 331 5.00 22.31 3.22
CA SER A 331 4.04 23.38 2.98
C SER A 331 4.02 23.78 1.50
N VAL A 332 2.90 24.35 1.05
CA VAL A 332 2.74 24.82 -0.33
C VAL A 332 3.60 26.06 -0.55
N ARG A 333 4.42 26.03 -1.60
CA ARG A 333 5.30 27.12 -1.99
C ARG A 333 4.64 28.03 -3.03
N GLU A 334 4.02 27.44 -4.05
CA GLU A 334 3.33 28.14 -5.14
C GLU A 334 2.03 27.42 -5.50
N GLY A 335 1.04 28.16 -6.02
CA GLY A 335 -0.29 27.67 -6.38
C GLY A 335 -1.31 27.69 -5.23
N ARG A 336 -2.59 27.45 -5.54
CA ARG A 336 -3.68 27.43 -4.56
C ARG A 336 -4.04 26.00 -4.15
N TYR A 337 -3.59 25.63 -2.95
CA TYR A 337 -3.86 24.36 -2.29
C TYR A 337 -3.64 24.52 -0.77
N PRO A 338 -4.42 23.88 0.12
CA PRO A 338 -5.60 23.04 -0.15
C PRO A 338 -6.77 23.81 -0.79
N TYR A 339 -7.76 23.09 -1.31
CA TYR A 339 -8.96 23.69 -1.91
C TYR A 339 -9.93 24.14 -0.82
N GLU A 340 -9.81 25.41 -0.42
CA GLU A 340 -10.59 26.06 0.64
C GLU A 340 -11.26 27.36 0.16
N TYR A 341 -12.51 27.59 0.56
CA TYR A 341 -13.28 28.77 0.21
C TYR A 341 -14.14 29.23 1.39
N HIS A 342 -14.04 30.52 1.74
CA HIS A 342 -14.88 31.14 2.75
C HIS A 342 -16.07 31.80 2.07
N LEU A 343 -17.24 31.15 2.16
CA LEU A 343 -18.48 31.72 1.64
C LEU A 343 -18.94 32.85 2.56
N GLN A 344 -18.94 34.08 2.03
CA GLN A 344 -19.54 35.23 2.71
C GLN A 344 -21.05 35.11 2.64
N VAL A 345 -21.71 34.99 3.80
CA VAL A 345 -23.16 34.97 3.90
C VAL A 345 -23.65 36.41 3.91
N THR A 346 -24.52 36.77 2.96
CA THR A 346 -25.05 38.13 2.79
C THR A 346 -25.91 38.61 3.95
N ASP A 347 -26.32 37.73 4.85
CA ASP A 347 -27.29 38.01 5.92
C ASP A 347 -26.69 38.73 7.13
N GLY A 348 -25.49 39.31 7.00
CA GLY A 348 -24.81 40.04 8.07
C GLY A 348 -24.28 39.16 9.21
N SER A 349 -24.35 37.83 9.08
CA SER A 349 -23.71 36.89 10.00
C SER A 349 -22.20 36.87 9.74
N GLU A 350 -21.40 37.26 10.74
CA GLU A 350 -19.93 37.27 10.65
C GLU A 350 -19.32 35.87 10.48
N THR A 351 -20.08 34.79 10.71
CA THR A 351 -19.58 33.43 10.56
C THR A 351 -19.79 32.91 9.14
N GLY A 352 -18.88 33.28 8.23
CA GLY A 352 -18.84 32.69 6.89
C GLY A 352 -18.69 31.16 6.94
N GLN A 353 -19.34 30.45 6.01
CA GLN A 353 -19.22 29.00 5.90
C GLN A 353 -17.90 28.65 5.21
N LEU A 354 -17.03 27.87 5.87
CA LEU A 354 -15.81 27.35 5.27
C LEU A 354 -16.12 26.06 4.50
N ILE A 355 -15.96 26.10 3.18
CA ILE A 355 -15.93 24.92 2.32
C ILE A 355 -14.47 24.48 2.21
N THR A 356 -14.17 23.28 2.69
CA THR A 356 -12.81 22.70 2.64
C THR A 356 -12.86 21.27 2.13
N HIS A 357 -11.87 20.91 1.32
CA HIS A 357 -11.66 19.53 0.86
C HIS A 357 -10.55 18.83 1.65
N CYS A 358 -10.29 19.31 2.88
CA CYS A 358 -9.50 18.61 3.89
C CYS A 358 -10.33 17.51 4.55
N ILE A 359 -9.71 16.37 4.85
CA ILE A 359 -10.36 15.19 5.41
C ILE A 359 -9.88 14.96 6.85
N PRO A 360 -10.55 15.53 7.87
CA PRO A 360 -10.09 15.46 9.25
C PRO A 360 -10.16 14.05 9.84
N SER A 361 -10.97 13.15 9.26
CA SER A 361 -11.10 11.76 9.72
C SER A 361 -9.92 10.88 9.35
N ILE A 362 -9.05 11.31 8.42
CA ILE A 362 -7.88 10.54 8.00
C ILE A 362 -6.63 11.14 8.64
N GLN A 363 -6.00 10.35 9.52
CA GLN A 363 -4.70 10.73 10.05
C GLN A 363 -3.64 10.65 8.95
N ALA A 364 -2.95 11.77 8.71
CA ALA A 364 -1.82 11.83 7.79
C ALA A 364 -0.80 10.72 8.07
N PRO A 365 -0.21 10.13 7.02
CA PRO A 365 0.91 9.22 7.18
C PRO A 365 2.05 9.99 7.83
N HIS A 366 2.64 9.37 8.84
CA HIS A 366 3.83 9.95 9.43
C HIS A 366 5.03 9.70 8.51
N PRO A 367 5.94 10.68 8.39
CA PRO A 367 7.20 10.48 7.68
C PRO A 367 7.92 9.23 8.22
N SER A 368 8.36 8.34 7.33
CA SER A 368 9.12 7.14 7.74
C SER A 368 10.40 7.49 8.50
N ASP A 369 10.97 8.65 8.19
CA ASP A 369 12.24 9.13 8.72
C ASP A 369 12.06 10.23 9.79
N GLY A 370 10.82 10.68 10.02
CA GLY A 370 10.56 11.72 10.99
C GLY A 370 10.59 11.20 12.42
N LYS A 371 11.11 12.05 13.31
CA LYS A 371 11.00 11.85 14.74
C LYS A 371 9.52 11.95 15.12
N ARG A 372 8.94 10.88 15.68
CA ARG A 372 7.59 10.93 16.26
C ARG A 372 7.67 11.24 17.75
N PRO A 373 6.82 12.11 18.29
CA PRO A 373 6.78 12.37 19.73
C PRO A 373 6.40 11.10 20.48
N CYS A 374 7.11 10.80 21.56
CA CYS A 374 6.76 9.73 22.48
C CYS A 374 5.52 10.13 23.30
N ARG A 375 4.53 9.25 23.46
CA ARG A 375 3.37 9.56 24.33
C ARG A 375 3.71 9.70 25.81
N VAL A 376 4.84 9.12 26.24
CA VAL A 376 5.27 9.15 27.64
C VAL A 376 6.01 10.45 27.96
N CYS A 377 6.90 10.95 27.09
CA CYS A 377 7.74 12.12 27.38
C CYS A 377 7.81 13.19 26.27
N GLU A 378 6.99 13.08 25.23
CA GLU A 378 6.89 13.98 24.05
C GLU A 378 8.16 14.16 23.21
N LYS A 379 9.29 13.57 23.62
CA LYS A 379 10.53 13.61 22.85
C LYS A 379 10.32 13.00 21.46
N GLY A 380 10.75 13.72 20.43
CA GLY A 380 10.75 13.23 19.05
C GLY A 380 11.78 12.12 18.86
N VAL A 381 11.34 10.89 18.62
CA VAL A 381 12.20 9.71 18.45
C VAL A 381 12.05 9.13 17.05
N ALA A 382 13.18 8.86 16.40
CA ALA A 382 13.21 8.23 15.08
C ALA A 382 12.72 6.77 15.15
N GLY A 383 12.02 6.31 14.11
CA GLY A 383 11.39 4.98 14.06
C GLY A 383 12.26 3.82 14.58
N PRO A 384 13.52 3.66 14.12
CA PRO A 384 14.39 2.58 14.59
C PRO A 384 14.74 2.60 16.08
N ASP A 385 14.68 3.77 16.72
CA ASP A 385 15.07 3.98 18.13
C ASP A 385 13.88 3.99 19.09
N ARG A 386 12.64 4.05 18.56
CA ARG A 386 11.41 4.05 19.35
C ARG A 386 11.29 2.83 20.26
N GLN A 387 11.82 1.68 19.84
CA GLN A 387 11.78 0.46 20.64
C GLN A 387 12.60 0.61 21.92
N ASN A 388 13.84 1.09 21.79
CA ASN A 388 14.73 1.30 22.93
C ASN A 388 14.15 2.37 23.86
N HIS A 389 13.65 3.45 23.27
CA HIS A 389 13.08 4.56 24.00
C HIS A 389 11.84 4.13 24.81
N MET A 390 10.88 3.45 24.18
CA MET A 390 9.68 2.97 24.88
C MET A 390 10.01 1.84 25.86
N GLY A 391 10.96 0.96 25.51
CA GLY A 391 11.44 -0.09 26.41
C GLY A 391 12.01 0.47 27.72
N LYS A 392 12.75 1.59 27.65
CA LYS A 392 13.25 2.31 28.83
C LYS A 392 12.10 2.77 29.73
N HIS A 393 11.10 3.45 29.16
CA HIS A 393 9.93 3.93 29.90
C HIS A 393 9.18 2.80 30.61
N ILE A 394 8.94 1.70 29.90
CA ILE A 394 8.24 0.54 30.45
C ILE A 394 9.04 -0.08 31.60
N LEU A 395 10.35 -0.28 31.43
CA LEU A 395 11.17 -0.87 32.50
C LEU A 395 11.24 0.04 33.73
N LEU A 396 11.38 1.35 33.56
CA LEU A 396 11.38 2.29 34.70
C LEU A 396 10.06 2.23 35.45
N ALA A 397 8.93 2.20 34.74
CA ALA A 397 7.61 2.04 35.35
C ALA A 397 7.44 0.69 36.09
N LEU A 398 7.91 -0.42 35.48
CA LEU A 398 7.90 -1.75 36.10
C LEU A 398 8.80 -1.86 37.34
N ARG A 399 9.88 -1.06 37.40
CA ARG A 399 10.77 -0.97 38.57
C ARG A 399 10.32 0.06 39.60
N GLY A 400 9.21 0.78 39.36
CA GLY A 400 8.74 1.84 40.24
C GLY A 400 9.68 3.06 40.31
N ILE A 401 10.57 3.22 39.33
CA ILE A 401 11.50 4.35 39.26
C ILE A 401 10.78 5.51 38.57
N GLN A 402 10.72 6.66 39.24
CA GLN A 402 10.09 7.86 38.70
C GLN A 402 10.96 8.48 37.59
N GLU A 403 10.33 8.84 36.47
CA GLU A 403 10.99 9.53 35.36
C GLU A 403 10.71 11.03 35.39
N GLU A 404 11.72 11.83 35.05
CA GLU A 404 11.57 13.26 34.85
C GLU A 404 11.05 13.57 33.43
N ASN A 405 10.27 14.64 33.30
CA ASN A 405 9.72 15.12 32.01
C ASN A 405 8.79 14.12 31.33
N ILE A 406 7.97 13.42 32.10
CA ILE A 406 6.89 12.58 31.57
C ILE A 406 5.57 13.36 31.53
N VAL A 407 4.84 13.18 30.43
CA VAL A 407 3.49 13.69 30.20
C VAL A 407 2.44 12.63 30.54
N SER A 408 2.76 11.35 30.33
CA SER A 408 1.93 10.23 30.75
C SER A 408 2.79 9.10 31.29
N LEU A 409 2.33 8.42 32.34
CA LEU A 409 3.02 7.24 32.87
C LEU A 409 2.81 6.05 31.93
N ALA A 410 3.87 5.26 31.70
CA ALA A 410 3.71 3.94 31.13
C ALA A 410 2.92 3.05 32.09
N ASP A 411 1.99 2.28 31.55
CA ASP A 411 1.14 1.40 32.33
C ASP A 411 1.97 0.27 32.97
N LYS A 412 1.66 -0.09 34.22
CA LYS A 412 2.37 -1.16 34.94
C LYS A 412 1.81 -2.55 34.63
N HIS A 413 0.59 -2.63 34.11
CA HIS A 413 -0.19 -3.84 33.96
C HIS A 413 -0.54 -4.09 32.49
N TYR A 414 0.41 -4.75 31.80
CA TYR A 414 0.42 -4.97 30.35
C TYR A 414 0.63 -3.70 29.50
N PRO A 415 1.75 -2.98 29.66
CA PRO A 415 2.10 -1.88 28.77
C PRO A 415 2.28 -2.33 27.31
N CYS A 416 1.84 -1.49 26.39
CA CYS A 416 2.08 -1.65 24.96
C CYS A 416 3.50 -1.21 24.60
N GLY A 417 4.29 -2.08 23.96
CA GLY A 417 5.65 -1.78 23.50
C GLY A 417 5.77 -0.65 22.46
N PHE A 418 4.65 -0.13 21.93
CA PHE A 418 4.64 1.01 21.02
C PHE A 418 4.40 2.36 21.71
N CYS A 419 3.43 2.45 22.61
CA CYS A 419 2.98 3.71 23.22
C CYS A 419 3.05 3.75 24.75
N GLY A 420 3.37 2.63 25.40
CA GLY A 420 3.43 2.50 26.86
C GLY A 420 2.07 2.39 27.56
N GLN A 421 0.96 2.59 26.85
CA GLN A 421 -0.40 2.49 27.40
C GLN A 421 -0.86 1.04 27.58
N SER A 422 -1.82 0.78 28.46
CA SER A 422 -2.30 -0.58 28.74
C SER A 422 -2.91 -1.25 27.52
N THR A 423 -2.59 -2.53 27.30
CA THR A 423 -3.26 -3.39 26.31
C THR A 423 -4.53 -4.04 26.85
N SER A 424 -4.77 -4.01 28.17
CA SER A 424 -5.91 -4.66 28.82
C SER A 424 -7.26 -4.07 28.41
N ASN A 425 -7.31 -2.76 28.16
CA ASN A 425 -8.53 -2.03 27.77
C ASN A 425 -8.90 -2.21 26.28
N GLY A 426 -8.22 -3.09 25.54
CA GLY A 426 -8.48 -3.35 24.12
C GLY A 426 -8.05 -2.24 23.15
N THR A 427 -7.57 -1.10 23.64
CA THR A 427 -7.11 0.03 22.79
C THR A 427 -5.89 -0.35 21.95
N CYS A 428 -5.00 -1.17 22.51
CA CYS A 428 -3.80 -1.67 21.84
C CYS A 428 -3.81 -3.20 21.84
N THR A 429 -3.94 -3.80 20.66
CA THR A 429 -3.78 -5.25 20.47
C THR A 429 -2.49 -5.55 19.71
N ILE A 430 -1.96 -6.76 19.90
CA ILE A 430 -0.73 -7.22 19.27
C ILE A 430 -0.90 -8.65 18.76
N GLY A 431 -0.37 -8.94 17.58
CA GLY A 431 -0.41 -10.25 16.96
C GLY A 431 0.80 -10.50 16.06
N LEU A 432 1.03 -11.77 15.75
CA LEU A 432 2.09 -12.21 14.84
C LEU A 432 1.46 -12.96 13.66
N ALA A 433 1.69 -12.48 12.45
CA ALA A 433 1.28 -13.12 11.22
C ALA A 433 2.49 -13.25 10.28
N GLN A 434 2.88 -14.47 9.91
CA GLN A 434 4.03 -14.70 9.01
C GLN A 434 5.32 -13.98 9.44
N LYS A 435 5.61 -13.94 10.75
CA LYS A 435 6.74 -13.19 11.37
C LYS A 435 6.65 -11.67 11.22
N GLN A 436 5.52 -11.13 10.77
CA GLN A 436 5.20 -9.71 10.80
C GLN A 436 4.36 -9.39 12.03
N ILE A 437 4.66 -8.25 12.63
CA ILE A 437 3.93 -7.73 13.79
C ILE A 437 2.68 -7.02 13.26
N LYS A 438 1.51 -7.44 13.75
CA LYS A 438 0.24 -6.75 13.55
C LYS A 438 -0.14 -6.07 14.85
N SER A 439 -0.50 -4.79 14.81
CA SER A 439 -0.95 -4.07 15.99
C SER A 439 -2.00 -3.04 15.62
N THR A 440 -2.97 -2.83 16.50
CA THR A 440 -3.95 -1.74 16.40
C THR A 440 -3.46 -0.46 17.08
N CYS A 441 -2.24 -0.45 17.62
CA CYS A 441 -1.71 0.73 18.29
C CYS A 441 -1.51 1.87 17.27
N PRO A 442 -2.04 3.09 17.53
CA PRO A 442 -1.86 4.24 16.63
C PRO A 442 -0.38 4.65 16.48
N ASP A 443 0.46 4.26 17.45
CA ASP A 443 1.90 4.49 17.46
C ASP A 443 2.72 3.35 16.86
N ALA A 444 2.08 2.32 16.29
CA ALA A 444 2.77 1.20 15.69
C ALA A 444 3.76 1.66 14.61
N TYR A 445 4.95 1.05 14.61
CA TYR A 445 5.97 1.25 13.59
C TYR A 445 6.57 -0.11 13.18
N LYS A 446 7.11 -0.19 11.97
CA LYS A 446 7.68 -1.43 11.44
C LYS A 446 9.11 -1.60 11.96
N PHE A 447 9.41 -2.78 12.51
CA PHE A 447 10.77 -3.19 12.85
C PHE A 447 10.98 -4.68 12.60
N LYS A 448 12.24 -5.10 12.49
CA LYS A 448 12.59 -6.52 12.29
C LYS A 448 12.51 -7.25 13.62
N LEU A 449 11.57 -8.19 13.75
CA LEU A 449 11.36 -8.97 14.97
C LEU A 449 12.63 -9.67 15.46
N SER A 450 13.42 -10.26 14.56
CA SER A 450 14.67 -10.94 14.93
C SER A 450 15.72 -10.01 15.54
N ALA A 451 15.81 -8.77 15.05
CA ALA A 451 16.72 -7.76 15.60
C ALA A 451 16.23 -7.28 16.97
N ALA A 452 14.91 -7.13 17.10
CA ALA A 452 14.25 -6.70 18.33
C ALA A 452 14.31 -7.73 19.47
N LEU A 453 14.58 -9.00 19.18
CA LEU A 453 14.78 -10.05 20.18
C LEU A 453 16.23 -10.15 20.67
N THR A 454 17.18 -9.44 20.04
CA THR A 454 18.61 -9.53 20.35
C THR A 454 19.11 -8.25 21.01
N CYS A 455 19.57 -8.35 22.26
CA CYS A 455 20.17 -7.19 22.95
C CYS A 455 21.52 -6.84 22.30
N SER A 456 21.62 -5.64 21.73
CA SER A 456 22.85 -5.10 21.14
C SER A 456 23.21 -3.75 21.76
N VAL A 457 24.40 -3.23 21.45
CA VAL A 457 24.84 -1.92 21.96
C VAL A 457 23.95 -0.79 21.42
N SER A 458 23.58 -0.84 20.14
CA SER A 458 22.71 0.17 19.50
C SER A 458 21.22 -0.09 19.73
N LYS A 459 20.84 -1.33 20.04
CA LYS A 459 19.45 -1.72 20.33
C LYS A 459 19.41 -2.56 21.61
N PRO A 460 19.49 -1.90 22.78
CA PRO A 460 19.53 -2.61 24.05
C PRO A 460 18.20 -3.21 24.48
N SER A 461 17.05 -2.59 24.12
CA SER A 461 15.75 -3.15 24.49
C SER A 461 15.42 -4.37 23.63
N THR A 462 15.00 -5.43 24.30
CA THR A 462 14.50 -6.66 23.71
C THR A 462 12.98 -6.77 23.79
N ASN A 463 12.29 -5.67 24.10
CA ASN A 463 10.84 -5.66 24.21
C ASN A 463 10.21 -5.88 22.84
N ALA A 464 9.79 -7.11 22.57
CA ALA A 464 9.22 -7.52 21.30
C ALA A 464 8.03 -8.46 21.54
N PRO A 465 7.10 -8.60 20.60
CA PRO A 465 6.00 -9.56 20.72
C PRO A 465 6.51 -11.01 20.68
N ILE A 466 6.10 -11.82 21.65
CA ILE A 466 6.44 -13.24 21.81
C ILE A 466 5.14 -14.01 21.99
N ALA A 467 4.99 -15.15 21.31
CA ALA A 467 3.87 -16.06 21.50
C ALA A 467 4.08 -16.91 22.76
N CYS A 468 3.06 -17.01 23.60
CA CYS A 468 3.03 -17.92 24.75
C CYS A 468 3.05 -19.37 24.25
N VAL A 469 3.95 -20.18 24.79
CA VAL A 469 4.11 -21.59 24.42
C VAL A 469 2.98 -22.50 24.91
N LEU A 470 2.11 -22.02 25.80
CA LEU A 470 0.99 -22.79 26.36
C LEU A 470 -0.35 -22.49 25.69
N CYS A 471 -0.63 -21.22 25.37
CA CYS A 471 -1.92 -20.80 24.80
C CYS A 471 -1.81 -20.08 23.44
N ASN A 472 -0.60 -19.96 22.88
CA ASN A 472 -0.32 -19.27 21.61
C ASN A 472 -0.73 -17.78 21.53
N THR A 473 -1.22 -17.19 22.63
CA THR A 473 -1.49 -15.74 22.67
C THR A 473 -0.19 -14.94 22.61
N VAL A 474 -0.21 -13.80 21.92
CA VAL A 474 0.98 -12.96 21.70
C VAL A 474 1.00 -11.83 22.73
N HIS A 475 2.13 -11.71 23.44
CA HIS A 475 2.35 -10.65 24.42
C HIS A 475 3.69 -9.95 24.17
N TRP A 476 3.81 -8.71 24.61
CA TRP A 476 5.14 -8.08 24.70
C TRP A 476 6.02 -8.86 25.68
N LYS A 477 7.32 -8.98 25.39
CA LYS A 477 8.30 -9.69 26.23
C LYS A 477 8.14 -9.31 27.71
N TYR A 478 8.08 -8.01 28.00
CA TYR A 478 8.00 -7.51 29.37
C TYR A 478 6.66 -7.86 30.08
N ASN A 479 5.62 -8.21 29.33
CA ASN A 479 4.31 -8.60 29.88
C ASN A 479 4.18 -10.12 30.07
N MET A 480 5.12 -10.90 29.54
CA MET A 480 4.97 -12.36 29.48
C MET A 480 4.99 -13.02 30.87
N ASN A 481 5.77 -12.49 31.82
CA ASN A 481 5.80 -13.05 33.18
C ASN A 481 4.44 -12.87 33.88
N THR A 482 3.87 -11.66 33.82
CA THR A 482 2.52 -11.36 34.33
C THR A 482 1.47 -12.29 33.70
N HIS A 483 1.52 -12.48 32.38
CA HIS A 483 0.64 -13.43 31.68
C HIS A 483 0.76 -14.86 32.21
N LEU A 484 1.98 -15.35 32.40
CA LEU A 484 2.22 -16.69 32.91
C LEU A 484 1.70 -16.84 34.34
N GLN A 485 1.91 -15.85 35.21
CA GLN A 485 1.42 -15.89 36.59
C GLN A 485 -0.12 -15.95 36.65
N GLU A 486 -0.79 -15.14 35.84
CA GLU A 486 -2.26 -15.04 35.86
C GLU A 486 -2.97 -16.17 35.15
N ARG A 487 -2.48 -16.59 33.97
CA ARG A 487 -3.16 -17.57 33.12
C ARG A 487 -2.58 -18.97 33.24
N HIS A 488 -1.34 -19.09 33.69
CA HIS A 488 -0.61 -20.36 33.74
C HIS A 488 0.22 -20.49 35.04
N PRO A 489 -0.36 -20.40 36.25
CA PRO A 489 0.40 -20.36 37.50
C PRO A 489 1.32 -21.57 37.72
N ASN A 490 1.06 -22.70 37.05
CA ASN A 490 1.87 -23.92 37.10
C ASN A 490 2.67 -24.18 35.80
N TRP A 491 2.91 -23.16 34.97
CA TRP A 491 3.49 -23.33 33.63
C TRP A 491 4.84 -24.06 33.62
N GLN A 492 5.67 -23.87 34.66
CA GLN A 492 6.96 -24.54 34.80
C GLN A 492 6.83 -26.06 34.90
N LYS A 493 5.72 -26.56 35.50
CA LYS A 493 5.45 -28.00 35.61
C LYS A 493 4.83 -28.57 34.34
N THR A 494 4.21 -27.73 33.52
CA THR A 494 3.51 -28.13 32.29
C THR A 494 4.49 -28.30 31.12
N ILE A 495 5.63 -27.60 31.14
CA ILE A 495 6.61 -27.61 30.06
C ILE A 495 7.83 -28.44 30.48
N SER A 496 8.35 -29.28 29.58
CA SER A 496 9.62 -29.99 29.82
C SER A 496 10.75 -29.01 30.19
N ASP A 497 11.57 -29.35 31.19
CA ASP A 497 12.63 -28.50 31.74
C ASP A 497 13.47 -27.78 30.66
N ALA A 498 13.94 -28.50 29.63
CA ALA A 498 14.74 -27.90 28.55
C ALA A 498 13.99 -26.80 27.75
N LYS A 499 12.69 -26.98 27.49
CA LYS A 499 11.85 -25.97 26.82
C LYS A 499 11.48 -24.83 27.77
N ALA A 500 11.31 -25.12 29.06
CA ALA A 500 11.06 -24.11 30.08
C ALA A 500 12.26 -23.17 30.20
N ASP A 501 13.48 -23.71 30.26
CA ASP A 501 14.72 -22.93 30.30
C ASP A 501 14.92 -22.08 29.05
N GLU A 502 14.68 -22.65 27.86
CA GLU A 502 14.77 -21.90 26.59
C GLU A 502 13.74 -20.75 26.55
N PHE A 503 12.51 -21.00 27.03
CA PHE A 503 11.46 -19.99 27.05
C PHE A 503 11.75 -18.91 28.10
N LEU A 504 12.22 -19.28 29.29
CA LEU A 504 12.70 -18.35 30.32
C LEU A 504 13.77 -17.42 29.78
N ALA A 505 14.79 -17.98 29.13
CA ALA A 505 15.87 -17.18 28.54
C ALA A 505 15.35 -16.15 27.52
N LYS A 506 14.24 -16.44 26.82
CA LYS A 506 13.62 -15.50 25.87
C LYS A 506 12.85 -14.38 26.56
N ILE A 507 12.21 -14.65 27.70
CA ILE A 507 11.28 -13.71 28.35
C ILE A 507 11.95 -12.90 29.47
N LEU A 508 13.06 -13.40 30.04
CA LEU A 508 13.81 -12.72 31.09
C LEU A 508 14.46 -11.42 30.59
N ILE A 509 14.30 -10.37 31.37
CA ILE A 509 14.96 -9.07 31.16
C ILE A 509 16.36 -9.20 31.74
N SER A 510 17.39 -9.13 30.89
CA SER A 510 18.77 -9.33 31.34
C SER A 510 19.34 -8.06 32.02
N GLU A 511 20.25 -8.21 32.99
CA GLU A 511 20.95 -7.07 33.59
C GLU A 511 21.71 -6.22 32.56
N ILE A 512 22.20 -6.86 31.49
CA ILE A 512 22.90 -6.18 30.39
C ILE A 512 21.95 -5.24 29.64
N GLU A 513 20.71 -5.66 29.45
CA GLU A 513 19.66 -4.85 28.83
C GLU A 513 19.30 -3.64 29.71
N GLU A 514 19.07 -3.84 31.01
CA GLU A 514 18.79 -2.74 31.96
C GLU A 514 19.96 -1.74 32.01
N ARG A 515 21.19 -2.23 32.17
CA ARG A 515 22.39 -1.40 32.22
C ARG A 515 22.55 -0.56 30.95
N ARG A 516 22.33 -1.15 29.77
CA ARG A 516 22.45 -0.42 28.50
C ARG A 516 21.31 0.57 28.25
N LEU A 517 20.16 0.38 28.87
CA LEU A 517 19.07 1.37 28.89
C LEU A 517 19.30 2.48 29.93
N GLY A 518 20.38 2.39 30.72
CA GLY A 518 20.72 3.35 31.77
C GLY A 518 19.86 3.18 33.01
N ILE A 519 19.35 1.97 33.27
CA ILE A 519 18.58 1.62 34.46
C ILE A 519 19.55 0.95 35.43
N THR A 520 19.99 1.68 36.44
CA THR A 520 20.84 1.14 37.51
C THR A 520 19.97 0.42 38.52
N SER A 521 20.13 -0.89 38.65
CA SER A 521 19.41 -1.78 39.59
C SER A 521 19.64 -1.46 41.08
N GLN A 522 20.31 -0.34 41.42
CA GLN A 522 20.83 -0.06 42.75
C GLN A 522 20.50 1.33 43.28
N GLN A 523 19.29 1.85 43.09
CA GLN A 523 18.83 2.80 44.11
C GLN A 523 18.30 1.97 45.28
N PRO A 524 19.04 1.84 46.40
CA PRO A 524 18.44 1.33 47.63
C PRO A 524 17.23 2.22 47.90
N VAL A 525 16.05 1.60 47.85
CA VAL A 525 14.81 2.26 48.24
C VAL A 525 15.04 2.73 49.66
N SER A 526 15.08 4.04 49.88
CA SER A 526 15.02 4.60 51.23
C SER A 526 13.74 4.06 51.85
N GLU A 527 13.88 3.22 52.88
CA GLU A 527 12.80 2.54 53.58
C GLU A 527 11.84 3.54 54.24
N THR A 528 10.93 4.12 53.47
CA THR A 528 9.82 4.92 53.97
C THR A 528 8.59 4.68 53.11
N SER A 529 7.96 3.51 53.28
CA SER A 529 6.51 3.29 53.11
C SER A 529 6.26 1.78 53.04
N THR A 530 5.83 1.20 54.15
CA THR A 530 5.34 -0.17 54.21
C THR A 530 4.01 -0.29 53.47
N ASP A 531 4.07 -0.80 52.23
CA ASP A 531 2.97 -1.53 51.63
C ASP A 531 3.57 -2.73 50.86
N PRO A 532 3.49 -3.96 51.39
CA PRO A 532 4.27 -5.08 50.87
C PRO A 532 3.56 -5.70 49.66
N MET A 533 3.94 -5.29 48.45
CA MET A 533 3.81 -6.15 47.27
C MET A 533 4.97 -7.16 47.27
N HIS A 534 4.65 -8.39 47.67
CA HIS A 534 5.55 -9.52 47.82
C HIS A 534 6.09 -10.01 46.46
N TRP A 535 7.15 -9.40 45.95
CA TRP A 535 7.99 -10.00 44.92
C TRP A 535 9.01 -10.90 45.61
N GLY A 536 8.69 -12.19 45.70
CA GLY A 536 9.53 -13.18 46.39
C GLY A 536 10.88 -13.36 45.71
N GLU A 537 11.94 -13.18 46.51
CA GLU A 537 13.27 -13.73 46.27
C GLU A 537 13.17 -15.24 46.10
N PHE A 538 13.48 -15.74 44.90
CA PHE A 538 13.79 -17.15 44.69
C PHE A 538 14.85 -17.26 43.60
N LEU A 539 15.93 -17.99 43.95
CA LEU A 539 17.10 -18.40 43.16
C LEU A 539 18.34 -17.48 43.24
N ASP A 540 19.03 -17.48 44.39
CA ASP A 540 20.50 -17.45 44.38
C ASP A 540 21.02 -18.89 44.59
N GLY A 541 21.30 -19.56 43.48
CA GLY A 541 21.85 -20.90 43.42
C GLY A 541 23.24 -20.85 42.82
N SER A 542 24.25 -20.70 43.69
CA SER A 542 25.68 -20.84 43.39
C SER A 542 25.98 -21.95 42.37
N ARG A 543 26.53 -21.59 41.21
CA ARG A 543 27.24 -22.54 40.34
C ARG A 543 28.58 -21.99 39.88
N GLY A 544 29.60 -22.74 40.27
CA GLY A 544 31.01 -22.45 40.08
C GLY A 544 31.47 -22.38 38.62
N GLY A 545 32.58 -21.68 38.46
CA GLY A 545 33.18 -21.31 37.19
C GLY A 545 33.58 -22.49 36.30
N LYS A 546 33.48 -22.24 34.99
CA LYS A 546 34.23 -22.97 33.96
C LYS A 546 34.92 -21.97 33.04
N ARG A 547 36.20 -22.27 32.78
CA ARG A 547 37.19 -21.56 31.97
C ARG A 547 36.69 -21.17 30.57
N PRO A 548 37.22 -20.08 29.98
CA PRO A 548 36.95 -19.73 28.59
C PRO A 548 37.76 -20.62 27.63
N PRO A 549 37.19 -21.04 26.48
CA PRO A 549 37.98 -21.60 25.40
C PRO A 549 38.51 -20.49 24.47
N ASN A 550 39.84 -20.46 24.41
CA ASN A 550 40.70 -20.22 23.26
C ASN A 550 40.14 -19.48 22.03
N SER A 551 40.71 -18.30 21.81
CA SER A 551 40.69 -17.54 20.56
C SER A 551 41.29 -18.32 19.39
N SER A 552 40.50 -18.59 18.35
CA SER A 552 40.99 -19.06 17.06
C SER A 552 40.96 -17.95 15.99
N ALA A 553 42.17 -17.66 15.52
CA ALA A 553 42.58 -17.19 14.20
C ALA A 553 41.56 -16.46 13.30
N GLY A 554 41.84 -15.18 13.09
CA GLY A 554 41.22 -14.36 12.05
C GLY A 554 41.55 -14.84 10.64
N THR A 555 40.55 -14.76 9.77
CA THR A 555 40.69 -14.89 8.32
C THR A 555 41.03 -13.52 7.70
N PRO A 556 41.91 -13.46 6.68
CA PRO A 556 42.38 -12.19 6.13
C PRO A 556 41.30 -11.51 5.28
N ARG A 557 41.00 -10.26 5.61
CA ARG A 557 40.15 -9.37 4.80
C ARG A 557 40.87 -9.02 3.49
N ARG A 558 40.18 -9.24 2.36
CA ARG A 558 40.58 -8.77 1.02
C ARG A 558 40.82 -7.25 1.02
N PRO A 559 41.89 -6.76 0.36
CA PRO A 559 42.13 -5.32 0.22
C PRO A 559 41.11 -4.70 -0.74
N ARG A 560 40.49 -3.61 -0.28
CA ARG A 560 39.57 -2.77 -1.04
C ARG A 560 40.41 -1.93 -2.02
N ARG A 561 40.26 -2.17 -3.33
CA ARG A 561 40.90 -1.36 -4.38
C ARG A 561 40.45 0.10 -4.22
N LEU A 562 41.38 0.99 -3.86
CA LEU A 562 41.24 2.43 -4.07
C LEU A 562 41.21 2.68 -5.57
N ARG A 563 40.13 3.29 -6.06
CA ARG A 563 40.04 3.84 -7.40
C ARG A 563 40.49 5.30 -7.29
N MET A 564 41.68 5.62 -7.81
CA MET A 564 42.16 6.99 -7.91
C MET A 564 41.31 7.71 -8.97
N SER A 565 40.64 8.79 -8.58
CA SER A 565 39.99 9.73 -9.49
C SER A 565 41.04 10.73 -9.99
N HIS A 566 41.27 10.73 -11.29
CA HIS A 566 42.03 11.79 -11.96
C HIS A 566 41.25 13.10 -11.86
N GLY A 567 41.89 14.12 -11.29
CA GLY A 567 41.39 15.49 -11.27
C GLY A 567 41.69 16.19 -12.60
N THR A 568 40.69 16.86 -13.14
CA THR A 568 40.80 17.80 -14.26
C THR A 568 40.67 19.23 -13.70
N PRO A 569 41.39 20.22 -14.24
CA PRO A 569 41.56 21.53 -13.59
C PRO A 569 40.37 22.46 -13.79
N LEU A 570 40.11 23.26 -12.75
CA LEU A 570 39.10 24.32 -12.70
C LEU A 570 39.52 25.53 -13.54
N ALA A 571 38.59 26.03 -14.36
CA ALA A 571 38.65 27.33 -15.02
C ALA A 571 38.13 28.44 -14.06
N PRO A 572 38.56 29.71 -14.25
CA PRO A 572 38.37 30.77 -13.26
C PRO A 572 36.94 31.34 -13.25
N LYS A 573 36.47 31.64 -12.04
CA LYS A 573 35.19 32.30 -11.76
C LYS A 573 35.28 33.79 -12.07
N THR A 574 34.36 34.29 -12.90
CA THR A 574 34.06 35.71 -13.05
C THR A 574 33.11 36.15 -11.93
N SER A 575 33.51 37.21 -11.23
CA SER A 575 32.74 37.91 -10.21
C SER A 575 31.64 38.76 -10.85
N CYS A 576 30.39 38.54 -10.45
CA CYS A 576 29.28 39.42 -10.80
C CYS A 576 28.88 40.22 -9.55
N THR A 577 28.89 41.54 -9.72
CA THR A 577 28.68 42.58 -8.70
C THR A 577 27.19 42.67 -8.35
N THR A 578 26.86 42.55 -7.07
CA THR A 578 25.51 42.77 -6.52
C THR A 578 25.22 44.27 -6.39
N VAL A 579 24.09 44.72 -6.95
CA VAL A 579 23.47 46.03 -6.73
C VAL A 579 22.47 45.89 -5.57
N PRO A 580 22.38 46.84 -4.62
CA PRO A 580 21.44 46.76 -3.51
C PRO A 580 20.00 47.11 -3.95
N HIS A 581 19.05 46.37 -3.39
CA HIS A 581 17.61 46.57 -3.52
C HIS A 581 17.18 47.71 -2.59
N GLU A 582 16.49 48.70 -3.14
CA GLU A 582 15.75 49.71 -2.38
C GLU A 582 14.44 49.10 -1.82
N GLU A 583 14.17 49.46 -0.57
CA GLU A 583 12.92 49.21 0.15
C GLU A 583 11.82 50.10 -0.44
N SER A 584 10.65 49.52 -0.72
CA SER A 584 9.45 50.27 -1.06
C SER A 584 8.36 50.03 -0.03
N ASP A 585 7.90 51.16 0.50
CA ASP A 585 6.91 51.33 1.54
C ASP A 585 5.53 50.78 1.20
N VAL A 586 4.89 50.28 2.26
CA VAL A 586 3.50 49.84 2.34
C VAL A 586 2.58 51.07 2.26
N PHE A 587 1.73 51.14 1.22
CA PHE A 587 0.53 51.97 1.24
C PHE A 587 -0.70 51.07 1.39
N LEU A 588 -1.39 51.24 2.52
CA LEU A 588 -2.75 50.76 2.78
C LEU A 588 -3.75 51.68 2.07
N VAL A 589 -4.64 51.09 1.28
CA VAL A 589 -6.05 51.51 1.13
C VAL A 589 -6.91 50.25 1.11
#